data_AF-A0A6M4GQJ1-F1
#
_entry.id   AF-A0A6M4GQJ1-F1
#
_cell.length_a   1.000
_cell.length_b   1.000
_cell.length_c   1.000
_cell.angle_alpha   90.00
_cell.angle_beta   90.00
_cell.angle_gamma   90.00
#
_symmetry.space_group_name_H-M   'P 1'
#
loop_
_entity.id
_entity.type
_entity.pdbx_description
1 polymer ?
#
loop_
_entity_poly.entity_id
_entity_poly.type
_entity_poly.pdbx_seq_one_letter_code
_entity_poly.pdbx_strand_id
1 'polypeptide(L)'
;MPAVVGIDEPVFLRIEYSGAVDIRLWTTPYSGGQPLARVKTNVSRAYDGSGTTFGWFSLNGEGRVEEVRIRAGGGKPYKEFEVARFPVDVRGSGLPGPEAPPRAQWVTDLILENEAIVKKERTESRSGSSASSALLLSGFGLAVMGFVVLIVLGPLFAIWKWHGPWRWLAALPLVVMAVVVGRIVIDTSRDPTSHNLWPFEILMFGGGGLAFFATLVMLRRVLGRRS
;
A
#
# COMPACT_ATOMS: atom_id res chain seq x y z
N MET A 1 2.33 -10.58 36.49
CA MET A 1 3.19 -11.40 35.60
C MET A 1 3.08 -10.79 34.21
N PRO A 2 4.19 -10.58 33.48
CA PRO A 2 4.14 -10.01 32.15
C PRO A 2 3.35 -10.95 31.22
N ALA A 3 2.48 -10.39 30.40
CA ALA A 3 1.88 -11.14 29.30
C ALA A 3 2.97 -11.42 28.27
N VAL A 4 3.15 -12.70 27.91
CA VAL A 4 4.14 -13.10 26.89
C VAL A 4 3.42 -13.35 25.58
N VAL A 5 3.88 -12.71 24.51
CA VAL A 5 3.29 -12.81 23.17
C VAL A 5 4.34 -13.30 22.16
N GLY A 6 3.90 -14.08 21.18
CA GLY A 6 4.72 -14.49 20.05
C GLY A 6 4.96 -13.38 19.03
N ILE A 7 5.80 -13.68 18.04
CA ILE A 7 5.96 -12.84 16.85
C ILE A 7 4.61 -12.69 16.17
N ASP A 8 4.26 -11.45 15.83
CA ASP A 8 3.03 -11.06 15.14
C ASP A 8 1.72 -11.40 15.87
N GLU A 9 1.81 -11.86 17.13
CA GLU A 9 0.64 -12.07 17.96
C GLU A 9 0.06 -10.70 18.41
N PRO A 10 -1.20 -10.40 18.08
CA PRO A 10 -1.79 -9.10 18.35
C PRO A 10 -2.22 -8.95 19.81
N VAL A 11 -1.83 -7.85 20.43
CA VAL A 11 -2.37 -7.37 21.70
C VAL A 11 -3.46 -6.35 21.41
N PHE A 12 -4.66 -6.59 21.92
CA PHE A 12 -5.81 -5.72 21.74
C PHE A 12 -6.07 -4.85 22.97
N LEU A 13 -6.41 -3.58 22.73
CA LEU A 13 -6.84 -2.63 23.74
C LEU A 13 -8.26 -2.17 23.40
N ARG A 14 -9.17 -2.24 24.37
CA ARG A 14 -10.51 -1.65 24.22
C ARG A 14 -10.43 -0.16 24.53
N ILE A 15 -10.91 0.66 23.61
CA ILE A 15 -10.88 2.12 23.70
C ILE A 15 -12.32 2.62 23.66
N GLU A 16 -12.77 3.19 24.77
CA GLU A 16 -14.05 3.90 24.86
C GLU A 16 -13.77 5.39 24.61
N TYR A 17 -14.52 5.99 23.69
CA TYR A 17 -14.35 7.39 23.31
C TYR A 17 -15.69 8.14 23.35
N SER A 18 -15.62 9.44 23.60
CA SER A 18 -16.78 10.33 23.54
C SER A 18 -16.40 11.68 22.97
N GLY A 19 -17.34 12.31 22.26
CA GLY A 19 -17.14 13.64 21.66
C GLY A 19 -16.11 13.66 20.52
N ALA A 20 -15.90 12.54 19.82
CA ALA A 20 -15.05 12.51 18.64
C ALA A 20 -15.71 13.29 17.49
N VAL A 21 -14.92 14.05 16.74
CA VAL A 21 -15.36 14.79 15.55
C VAL A 21 -14.26 14.70 14.50
N ASP A 22 -14.40 13.78 13.55
CA ASP A 22 -13.39 13.44 12.53
C ASP A 22 -11.99 13.17 13.14
N ILE A 23 -11.97 12.40 14.23
CA ILE A 23 -10.74 12.07 14.96
C ILE A 23 -10.33 10.63 14.67
N ARG A 24 -9.05 10.41 14.45
CA ARG A 24 -8.42 9.09 14.36
C ARG A 24 -7.66 8.79 15.65
N LEU A 25 -7.63 7.50 16.01
CA LEU A 25 -7.04 7.00 17.27
C LEU A 25 -5.90 6.02 17.00
N TRP A 26 -4.66 6.38 17.36
CA TRP A 26 -3.50 5.51 17.21
C TRP A 26 -3.06 4.93 18.53
N THR A 27 -2.68 3.65 18.49
CA THR A 27 -2.15 2.91 19.62
C THR A 27 -0.65 2.74 19.42
N THR A 28 0.16 3.41 20.24
CA THR A 28 1.63 3.34 20.11
C THR A 28 2.24 2.70 21.35
N PRO A 29 2.95 1.56 21.22
CA PRO A 29 3.64 0.93 22.33
C PRO A 29 5.00 1.59 22.62
N TYR A 30 5.33 1.72 23.91
CA TYR A 30 6.53 2.34 24.46
C TYR A 30 7.29 1.40 25.39
N SER A 31 8.61 1.58 25.44
CA SER A 31 9.54 0.88 26.32
C SER A 31 10.54 1.89 26.89
N GLY A 32 10.67 2.00 28.21
CA GLY A 32 11.55 3.00 28.83
C GLY A 32 11.25 4.44 28.39
N GLY A 33 9.98 4.75 28.08
CA GLY A 33 9.55 6.08 27.61
C GLY A 33 9.84 6.38 26.13
N GLN A 34 10.42 5.45 25.37
CA GLN A 34 10.67 5.58 23.93
C GLN A 34 9.67 4.74 23.11
N PRO A 35 9.18 5.24 21.96
CA PRO A 35 8.33 4.46 21.08
C PRO A 35 9.12 3.31 20.46
N LEU A 36 8.52 2.13 20.37
CA LEU A 36 9.15 0.98 19.73
C LEU A 36 9.14 1.11 18.20
N ALA A 37 10.28 0.88 17.56
CA ALA A 37 10.40 0.98 16.10
C ALA A 37 9.95 -0.28 15.34
N ARG A 38 10.04 -1.47 15.96
CA ARG A 38 9.74 -2.77 15.33
C ARG A 38 8.39 -3.32 15.76
N VAL A 39 7.33 -2.54 15.53
CA VAL A 39 5.96 -2.90 15.91
C VAL A 39 5.00 -2.69 14.75
N LYS A 40 4.00 -3.56 14.66
CA LYS A 40 2.84 -3.33 13.80
C LYS A 40 1.73 -2.75 14.68
N THR A 41 0.99 -1.79 14.15
CA THR A 41 -0.10 -1.13 14.88
C THR A 41 -1.30 -0.96 13.96
N ASN A 42 -2.47 -0.73 14.55
CA ASN A 42 -3.71 -0.56 13.81
C ASN A 42 -3.71 0.72 12.95
N VAL A 43 -4.22 0.62 11.73
CA VAL A 43 -4.70 1.79 10.98
C VAL A 43 -6.03 2.20 11.58
N SER A 44 -6.15 3.48 11.93
CA SER A 44 -7.36 4.01 12.57
C SER A 44 -8.25 4.73 11.56
N ARG A 45 -9.55 4.43 11.60
CA ARG A 45 -10.56 5.21 10.85
C ARG A 45 -10.87 6.51 11.58
N ALA A 46 -11.58 7.41 10.91
CA ALA A 46 -12.16 8.56 11.58
C ALA A 46 -13.38 8.11 12.41
N TYR A 47 -13.52 8.68 13.59
CA TYR A 47 -14.63 8.44 14.50
C TYR A 47 -15.38 9.75 14.76
N ASP A 48 -16.70 9.63 14.86
CA ASP A 48 -17.62 10.71 15.20
C ASP A 48 -18.54 10.28 16.35
N GLY A 49 -18.83 11.21 17.26
CA GLY A 49 -19.68 10.98 18.42
C GLY A 49 -18.99 10.18 19.53
N SER A 50 -19.70 9.17 20.05
CA SER A 50 -19.24 8.36 21.19
C SER A 50 -19.43 6.88 20.86
N GLY A 51 -18.52 6.05 21.35
CA GLY A 51 -18.61 4.61 21.13
C GLY A 51 -17.41 3.84 21.67
N THR A 52 -17.34 2.58 21.25
CA THR A 52 -16.26 1.68 21.62
C THR A 52 -15.51 1.27 20.36
N THR A 53 -14.19 1.24 20.44
CA THR A 53 -13.34 0.70 19.39
C THR A 53 -12.17 -0.07 19.99
N PHE A 54 -11.28 -0.57 19.13
CA PHE A 54 -10.08 -1.24 19.57
C PHE A 54 -8.84 -0.66 18.93
N GLY A 55 -7.79 -0.58 19.74
CA GLY A 55 -6.42 -0.48 19.30
C GLY A 55 -5.77 -1.85 19.26
N TRP A 56 -4.80 -2.06 18.38
CA TRP A 56 -3.96 -3.26 18.49
C TRP A 56 -2.52 -2.95 18.10
N PHE A 57 -1.62 -3.72 18.70
CA PHE A 57 -0.22 -3.76 18.29
C PHE A 57 0.31 -5.19 18.32
N SER A 58 1.35 -5.49 17.55
CA SER A 58 2.11 -6.73 17.66
C SER A 58 3.61 -6.47 17.61
N LEU A 59 4.38 -7.35 18.26
CA LEU A 59 5.83 -7.29 18.30
C LEU A 59 6.39 -8.21 17.20
N ASN A 60 7.43 -7.74 16.51
CA ASN A 60 8.08 -8.49 15.42
C ASN A 60 9.33 -9.27 15.90
N GLY A 61 9.40 -9.59 17.20
CA GLY A 61 10.57 -10.22 17.82
C GLY A 61 10.60 -10.04 19.34
N GLU A 62 11.79 -10.20 19.93
CA GLU A 62 12.00 -9.91 21.34
C GLU A 62 11.83 -8.42 21.64
N GLY A 63 11.18 -8.11 22.76
CA GLY A 63 10.96 -6.75 23.20
C GLY A 63 10.08 -6.68 24.44
N ARG A 64 10.04 -5.51 25.07
CA ARG A 64 9.14 -5.24 26.21
C ARG A 64 8.35 -3.98 25.97
N VAL A 65 7.04 -4.05 26.19
CA VAL A 65 6.14 -2.90 26.22
C VAL A 65 5.76 -2.64 27.67
N GLU A 66 6.05 -1.45 28.13
CA GLU A 66 5.79 -0.99 29.50
C GLU A 66 4.63 0.00 29.56
N GLU A 67 4.37 0.65 28.43
CA GLU A 67 3.34 1.68 28.30
C GLU A 67 2.76 1.64 26.90
N VAL A 68 1.46 1.86 26.80
CA VAL A 68 0.79 2.15 25.53
C VAL A 68 0.20 3.54 25.62
N ARG A 69 0.50 4.37 24.62
CA ARG A 69 -0.06 5.72 24.51
C ARG A 69 -1.09 5.76 23.39
N ILE A 70 -2.25 6.33 23.71
CA ILE A 70 -3.30 6.57 22.74
C ILE A 70 -3.18 8.02 22.28
N ARG A 71 -3.02 8.19 20.97
CA ARG A 71 -2.97 9.50 20.33
C ARG A 71 -4.25 9.70 19.53
N ALA A 72 -4.84 10.87 19.66
CA ALA A 72 -5.98 11.31 18.89
C ALA A 72 -5.55 12.42 17.94
N GLY A 73 -6.03 12.42 16.71
CA GLY A 73 -5.68 13.47 15.77
C GLY A 73 -6.50 13.46 14.51
N GLY A 74 -6.57 14.61 13.86
CA GLY A 74 -7.48 14.88 12.75
C GLY A 74 -7.59 16.37 12.47
N GLY A 75 -8.54 16.72 11.59
CA GLY A 75 -8.84 18.10 11.23
C GLY A 75 -7.89 18.76 10.22
N LYS A 76 -8.22 20.02 9.88
CA LYS A 76 -7.45 20.91 9.00
C LYS A 76 -7.23 22.25 9.72
N PRO A 77 -6.00 22.63 10.12
CA PRO A 77 -4.74 21.89 9.95
C PRO A 77 -4.70 20.61 10.81
N TYR A 78 -3.92 19.63 10.35
CA TYR A 78 -3.74 18.37 11.07
C TYR A 78 -3.10 18.65 12.44
N LYS A 79 -3.75 18.17 13.50
CA LYS A 79 -3.22 18.20 14.85
C LYS A 79 -3.34 16.81 15.47
N GLU A 80 -2.34 16.45 16.25
CA GLU A 80 -2.33 15.20 16.99
C GLU A 80 -1.93 15.49 18.44
N PHE A 81 -2.66 14.89 19.37
CA PHE A 81 -2.48 15.04 20.79
C PHE A 81 -2.61 13.69 21.46
N GLU A 82 -1.83 13.50 22.52
CA GLU A 82 -1.95 12.32 23.35
C GLU A 82 -3.21 12.47 24.23
N VAL A 83 -4.04 11.45 24.26
CA VAL A 83 -5.30 11.45 25.02
C VAL A 83 -5.29 10.51 26.21
N ALA A 84 -4.46 9.47 26.17
CA ALA A 84 -4.35 8.52 27.27
C ALA A 84 -3.00 7.81 27.29
N ARG A 85 -2.61 7.37 28.49
CA ARG A 85 -1.45 6.52 28.77
C ARG A 85 -1.90 5.34 29.61
N PHE A 86 -1.53 4.14 29.19
CA PHE A 86 -1.88 2.91 29.89
C PHE A 86 -0.60 2.13 30.21
N PRO A 87 -0.30 1.88 31.50
CA PRO A 87 0.78 0.98 31.85
C PRO A 87 0.40 -0.44 31.45
N VAL A 88 1.32 -1.13 30.79
CA VAL A 88 1.18 -2.54 30.41
C VAL A 88 2.48 -3.27 30.73
N ASP A 89 2.44 -4.59 30.86
CA ASP A 89 3.67 -5.38 30.97
C ASP A 89 3.57 -6.53 29.97
N VAL A 90 3.99 -6.25 28.74
CA VAL A 90 3.97 -7.20 27.63
C VAL A 90 5.39 -7.50 27.18
N ARG A 91 5.71 -8.78 27.01
CA ARG A 91 7.02 -9.25 26.55
C ARG A 91 6.88 -10.08 25.28
N GLY A 92 7.60 -9.70 24.23
CA GLY A 92 7.75 -10.51 23.02
C GLY A 92 8.71 -11.67 23.26
N SER A 93 8.30 -12.89 22.94
CA SER A 93 9.12 -14.10 23.11
C SER A 93 10.19 -14.27 22.04
N GLY A 94 10.06 -13.60 20.90
CA GLY A 94 10.91 -13.84 19.72
C GLY A 94 10.64 -15.17 19.01
N LEU A 95 9.66 -15.95 19.47
CA LEU A 95 9.22 -17.20 18.84
C LEU A 95 7.91 -16.97 18.09
N PRO A 96 7.60 -17.73 17.02
CA PRO A 96 6.31 -17.66 16.36
C PRO A 96 5.16 -17.82 17.36
N GLY A 97 4.18 -16.92 17.28
CA GLY A 97 2.93 -17.08 18.03
C GLY A 97 2.09 -18.24 17.50
N PRO A 98 1.04 -18.63 18.23
CA PRO A 98 0.05 -19.58 17.72
C PRO A 98 -0.60 -19.04 16.44
N GLU A 99 -0.90 -19.91 15.48
CA GLU A 99 -1.47 -19.54 14.18
C GLU A 99 -2.84 -18.82 14.32
N ALA A 100 -3.62 -19.20 15.32
CA ALA A 100 -4.89 -18.58 15.67
C ALA A 100 -5.00 -18.41 17.20
N PRO A 101 -4.46 -17.32 17.78
CA PRO A 101 -4.59 -17.09 19.20
C PRO A 101 -6.08 -16.93 19.57
N PRO A 102 -6.53 -17.51 20.69
CA PRO A 102 -7.90 -17.32 21.16
C PRO A 102 -8.16 -15.84 21.42
N ARG A 103 -9.14 -15.27 20.73
CA ARG A 103 -9.54 -13.87 20.90
C ARG A 103 -10.70 -13.77 21.88
N ALA A 104 -10.68 -12.73 22.70
CA ALA A 104 -11.83 -12.40 23.52
C ALA A 104 -13.03 -12.02 22.64
N GLN A 105 -14.23 -12.40 23.05
CA GLN A 105 -15.46 -12.21 22.26
C GLN A 105 -15.66 -10.75 21.81
N TRP A 106 -15.39 -9.79 22.69
CA TRP A 106 -15.50 -8.36 22.38
C TRP A 106 -14.60 -7.92 21.22
N VAL A 107 -13.46 -8.58 20.99
CA VAL A 107 -12.56 -8.29 19.87
C VAL A 107 -13.24 -8.71 18.57
N THR A 108 -13.80 -9.92 18.56
CA THR A 108 -14.54 -10.46 17.41
C THR A 108 -15.72 -9.57 17.06
N ASP A 109 -16.49 -9.15 18.06
CA ASP A 109 -17.66 -8.29 17.87
C ASP A 109 -17.27 -6.94 17.23
N LEU A 110 -16.23 -6.29 17.74
CA LEU A 110 -15.76 -5.00 17.19
C LEU A 110 -15.11 -5.14 15.80
N ILE A 111 -14.47 -6.27 15.49
CA ILE A 111 -13.96 -6.53 14.13
C ILE A 111 -15.13 -6.61 13.15
N LEU A 112 -16.16 -7.41 13.48
CA LEU A 112 -17.35 -7.56 12.65
C LEU A 112 -18.10 -6.23 12.45
N GLU A 113 -18.21 -5.44 13.51
CA GLU A 113 -18.81 -4.10 13.45
C GLU A 113 -18.01 -3.16 12.54
N ASN A 114 -16.69 -3.09 12.71
CA ASN A 114 -15.83 -2.26 11.87
C ASN A 114 -15.88 -2.71 10.39
N GLU A 115 -15.88 -4.01 10.12
CA GLU A 115 -16.02 -4.54 8.76
C GLU A 115 -17.35 -4.14 8.11
N ALA A 116 -18.45 -4.18 8.86
CA ALA A 116 -19.76 -3.76 8.39
C ALA A 116 -19.79 -2.26 8.07
N ILE A 117 -19.19 -1.41 8.90
CA ILE A 117 -19.07 0.04 8.68
C ILE A 117 -18.24 0.32 7.43
N VAL A 118 -17.04 -0.27 7.32
CA VAL A 118 -16.16 -0.08 6.15
C VAL A 118 -16.85 -0.54 4.86
N LYS A 119 -17.60 -1.65 4.91
CA LYS A 119 -18.39 -2.12 3.76
C LYS A 119 -19.48 -1.13 3.37
N LYS A 120 -20.16 -0.52 4.35
CA LYS A 120 -21.19 0.50 4.13
C LYS A 120 -20.59 1.76 3.50
N GLU A 121 -19.53 2.30 4.08
CA GLU A 121 -18.81 3.48 3.55
C GLU A 121 -18.31 3.26 2.13
N ARG A 122 -17.75 2.07 1.83
CA ARG A 122 -17.30 1.71 0.48
C ARG A 122 -18.48 1.64 -0.51
N THR A 123 -19.64 1.16 -0.05
CA THR A 123 -20.85 1.05 -0.88
C THR A 123 -21.43 2.44 -1.15
N GLU A 124 -21.49 3.31 -0.14
CA GLU A 124 -21.95 4.70 -0.26
C GLU A 124 -21.02 5.51 -1.17
N SER A 125 -19.70 5.36 -1.01
CA SER A 125 -18.70 5.97 -1.89
C SER A 125 -18.83 5.50 -3.35
N ARG A 126 -19.20 4.24 -3.57
CA ARG A 126 -19.50 3.72 -4.91
C ARG A 126 -20.78 4.29 -5.49
N SER A 127 -21.85 4.41 -4.70
CA SER A 127 -23.09 5.04 -5.15
C SER A 127 -22.96 6.54 -5.40
N GLY A 128 -22.03 7.22 -4.70
CA GLY A 128 -21.67 8.61 -4.93
C GLY A 128 -20.65 8.83 -6.05
N SER A 129 -20.11 7.76 -6.65
CA SER A 129 -19.19 7.91 -7.79
C SER A 129 -19.96 8.42 -8.99
N SER A 130 -19.73 9.69 -9.32
CA SER A 130 -20.36 10.34 -10.47
C SER A 130 -20.06 9.57 -11.75
N ALA A 131 -20.97 9.58 -12.72
CA ALA A 131 -20.72 9.02 -14.05
C ALA A 131 -19.41 9.54 -14.67
N SER A 132 -19.01 10.78 -14.36
CA SER A 132 -17.73 11.36 -14.75
C SER A 132 -16.52 10.68 -14.10
N SER A 133 -16.61 10.22 -12.85
CA SER A 133 -15.55 9.48 -12.17
C SER A 133 -15.36 8.09 -12.81
N ALA A 134 -16.47 7.42 -13.13
CA ALA A 134 -16.44 6.14 -13.84
C ALA A 134 -15.87 6.28 -15.26
N LEU A 135 -16.25 7.35 -15.98
CA LEU A 135 -15.71 7.66 -17.31
C LEU A 135 -14.21 8.01 -17.25
N LEU A 136 -13.76 8.79 -16.27
CA LEU A 136 -12.34 9.11 -16.10
C LEU A 136 -11.52 7.86 -15.80
N LEU A 137 -11.99 6.99 -14.89
CA LEU A 137 -11.29 5.75 -14.56
C LEU A 137 -11.23 4.79 -15.75
N SER A 138 -12.35 4.63 -16.46
CA SER A 138 -12.44 3.76 -17.64
C SER A 138 -11.61 4.31 -18.81
N GLY A 139 -11.69 5.62 -19.05
CA GLY A 139 -10.91 6.31 -20.08
C GLY A 139 -9.41 6.26 -19.79
N PHE A 140 -9.01 6.45 -18.53
CA PHE A 140 -7.62 6.29 -18.10
C PHE A 140 -7.13 4.85 -18.31
N GLY A 141 -7.91 3.85 -17.88
CA GLY A 141 -7.57 2.44 -18.08
C GLY A 141 -7.38 2.07 -19.55
N LEU A 142 -8.28 2.54 -20.43
CA LEU A 142 -8.16 2.37 -21.88
C LEU A 142 -6.93 3.09 -22.46
N ALA A 143 -6.63 4.30 -21.99
CA ALA A 143 -5.45 5.04 -22.41
C ALA A 143 -4.15 4.31 -22.01
N VAL A 144 -4.08 3.78 -20.78
CA VAL A 144 -2.95 2.97 -20.30
C VAL A 144 -2.81 1.69 -21.12
N MET A 145 -3.91 0.99 -21.43
CA MET A 145 -3.87 -0.18 -22.30
C MET A 145 -3.38 0.17 -23.71
N GLY A 146 -3.91 1.23 -24.32
CA GLY A 146 -3.45 1.71 -25.62
C GLY A 146 -1.96 2.05 -25.61
N PHE A 147 -1.48 2.67 -24.52
CA PHE A 147 -0.08 3.00 -24.33
C PHE A 147 0.81 1.76 -24.24
N VAL A 148 0.42 0.74 -23.47
CA VAL A 148 1.14 -0.55 -23.39
C VAL A 148 1.18 -1.24 -24.76
N VAL A 149 0.06 -1.23 -25.50
CA VAL A 149 -0.02 -1.76 -26.85
C VAL A 149 0.98 -1.05 -27.77
N LEU A 150 1.09 0.28 -27.70
CA LEU A 150 2.05 1.04 -28.51
C LEU A 150 3.51 0.74 -28.16
N ILE A 151 3.82 0.58 -26.87
CA ILE A 151 5.16 0.20 -26.39
C ILE A 151 5.59 -1.16 -26.92
N VAL A 152 4.64 -2.08 -27.12
CA VAL A 152 4.94 -3.44 -27.58
C VAL A 152 4.91 -3.54 -29.10
N LEU A 153 3.79 -3.16 -29.72
CA LEU A 153 3.56 -3.36 -31.14
C LEU A 153 4.47 -2.50 -32.03
N GLY A 154 4.80 -1.27 -31.63
CA GLY A 154 5.67 -0.39 -32.40
C GLY A 154 7.08 -0.99 -32.60
N PRO A 155 7.80 -1.30 -31.50
CA PRO A 155 9.06 -2.03 -31.54
C PRO A 155 8.99 -3.38 -32.26
N LEU A 156 7.97 -4.19 -32.02
CA LEU A 156 7.82 -5.48 -32.72
C LEU A 156 7.70 -5.31 -34.24
N PHE A 157 6.89 -4.34 -34.68
CA PHE A 157 6.75 -4.03 -36.10
C PHE A 157 8.06 -3.52 -36.70
N ALA A 158 8.79 -2.66 -35.98
CA ALA A 158 10.11 -2.22 -36.41
C ALA A 158 11.12 -3.38 -36.48
N ILE A 159 11.13 -4.30 -35.51
CA ILE A 159 11.99 -5.47 -35.55
C ILE A 159 11.72 -6.33 -36.79
N TRP A 160 10.44 -6.47 -37.14
CA TRP A 160 10.03 -7.26 -38.29
C TRP A 160 10.37 -6.58 -39.62
N LYS A 161 10.17 -5.26 -39.73
CA LYS A 161 10.34 -4.51 -40.98
C LYS A 161 11.75 -3.98 -41.20
N TRP A 162 12.54 -3.79 -40.14
CA TRP A 162 13.83 -3.11 -40.23
C TRP A 162 14.99 -4.12 -40.31
N HIS A 163 15.91 -3.87 -41.24
CA HIS A 163 17.14 -4.64 -41.38
C HIS A 163 18.35 -3.93 -40.75
N GLY A 164 19.38 -4.72 -40.43
CA GLY A 164 20.65 -4.23 -39.89
C GLY A 164 20.60 -3.77 -38.42
N PRO A 165 21.51 -2.87 -37.99
CA PRO A 165 21.66 -2.49 -36.58
C PRO A 165 20.41 -1.80 -36.01
N TRP A 166 19.60 -1.17 -36.85
CA TRP A 166 18.33 -0.55 -36.46
C TRP A 166 17.33 -1.53 -35.85
N ARG A 167 17.38 -2.80 -36.25
CA ARG A 167 16.52 -3.86 -35.68
C ARG A 167 16.81 -4.09 -34.20
N TRP A 168 18.09 -4.14 -33.86
CA TRP A 168 18.55 -4.35 -32.49
C TRP A 168 18.29 -3.14 -31.61
N LEU A 169 18.46 -1.93 -32.14
CA LEU A 169 18.09 -0.70 -31.44
C LEU A 169 16.56 -0.64 -31.19
N ALA A 170 15.74 -1.06 -32.15
CA ALA A 170 14.29 -1.12 -31.96
C ALA A 170 13.86 -2.15 -30.90
N ALA A 171 14.66 -3.20 -30.63
CA ALA A 171 14.37 -4.19 -29.60
C ALA A 171 14.69 -3.73 -28.17
N LEU A 172 15.54 -2.70 -28.02
CA LEU A 172 16.01 -2.25 -26.72
C LEU A 172 14.88 -1.89 -25.73
N PRO A 173 13.82 -1.14 -26.13
CA PRO A 173 12.68 -0.86 -25.24
C PRO A 173 11.97 -2.13 -24.76
N LEU A 174 11.82 -3.15 -25.61
CA LEU A 174 11.17 -4.41 -25.24
C LEU A 174 11.99 -5.18 -24.20
N VAL A 175 13.31 -5.19 -24.35
CA VAL A 175 14.21 -5.85 -23.40
C VAL A 175 14.14 -5.16 -22.03
N VAL A 176 14.18 -3.83 -21.99
CA VAL A 176 14.02 -3.06 -20.75
C VAL A 176 12.68 -3.37 -20.08
N MET A 177 11.59 -3.38 -20.86
CA MET A 177 10.26 -3.72 -20.34
C MET A 177 10.18 -5.15 -19.81
N ALA A 178 10.80 -6.12 -20.49
CA ALA A 178 10.85 -7.51 -20.02
C ALA A 178 11.59 -7.65 -18.69
N VAL A 179 12.69 -6.91 -18.49
CA VAL A 179 13.43 -6.89 -17.23
C VAL A 179 12.60 -6.26 -16.10
N VAL A 180 11.94 -5.12 -16.36
CA VAL A 180 11.09 -4.43 -15.38
C VAL A 180 9.93 -5.34 -14.94
N VAL A 181 9.22 -5.93 -15.89
CA VAL A 181 8.10 -6.86 -15.60
C VAL A 181 8.61 -8.09 -14.86
N GLY A 182 9.72 -8.68 -15.30
CA GLY A 182 10.33 -9.84 -14.63
C GLY A 182 10.69 -9.55 -13.18
N ARG A 183 11.29 -8.38 -12.91
CA ARG A 183 11.60 -7.93 -11.56
C ARG A 183 10.33 -7.78 -10.72
N ILE A 184 9.31 -7.10 -11.24
CA ILE A 184 8.03 -6.93 -10.52
C ILE A 184 7.45 -8.29 -10.13
N VAL A 185 7.44 -9.26 -11.05
CA VAL A 185 6.91 -10.62 -10.78
C VAL A 185 7.73 -11.33 -9.70
N ILE A 186 9.06 -11.30 -9.79
CA ILE A 186 9.95 -11.96 -8.82
C ILE A 186 9.81 -11.33 -7.44
N ASP A 187 9.89 -10.01 -7.35
CA ASP A 187 9.87 -9.29 -6.08
C ASP A 187 8.48 -9.37 -5.43
N THR A 188 7.39 -9.29 -6.20
CA THR A 188 6.02 -9.47 -5.68
C THR A 188 5.77 -10.90 -5.19
N SER A 189 6.41 -11.91 -5.82
CA SER A 189 6.28 -13.30 -5.38
C SER A 189 6.98 -13.58 -4.03
N ARG A 190 8.00 -12.78 -3.71
CA ARG A 190 8.77 -12.88 -2.45
C ARG A 190 8.17 -12.01 -1.34
N ASP A 191 7.71 -10.82 -1.71
CA ASP A 191 7.05 -9.88 -0.80
C ASP A 191 5.94 -9.13 -1.57
N PRO A 192 4.66 -9.44 -1.30
CA PRO A 192 3.54 -8.81 -1.98
C PRO A 192 3.41 -7.30 -1.71
N THR A 193 4.19 -6.73 -0.78
CA THR A 193 4.19 -5.29 -0.49
C THR A 193 5.27 -4.49 -1.23
N SER A 194 6.22 -5.16 -1.87
CA SER A 194 7.41 -4.53 -2.48
C SER A 194 7.12 -3.70 -3.74
N HIS A 195 5.99 -3.93 -4.43
CA HIS A 195 5.66 -3.27 -5.71
C HIS A 195 4.25 -2.68 -5.77
N ASN A 196 3.81 -2.01 -4.70
CA ASN A 196 2.50 -1.34 -4.66
C ASN A 196 2.33 -0.23 -5.73
N LEU A 197 3.43 0.18 -6.37
CA LEU A 197 3.47 1.23 -7.40
C LEU A 197 3.78 0.68 -8.80
N TRP A 198 3.68 -0.64 -9.03
CA TRP A 198 3.98 -1.27 -10.31
C TRP A 198 3.30 -0.63 -11.53
N PRO A 199 2.06 -0.08 -11.48
CA PRO A 199 1.48 0.59 -12.65
C PRO A 199 2.27 1.84 -13.05
N PHE A 200 2.81 2.58 -12.08
CA PHE A 200 3.62 3.76 -12.33
C PHE A 200 5.00 3.40 -12.87
N GLU A 201 5.60 2.32 -12.38
CA GLU A 201 6.86 1.79 -12.91
C GLU A 201 6.71 1.45 -14.40
N ILE A 202 5.65 0.73 -14.78
CA ILE A 202 5.37 0.40 -16.19
C ILE A 202 5.16 1.66 -17.03
N LEU A 203 4.44 2.65 -16.54
CA LEU A 203 4.23 3.91 -17.27
C LEU A 203 5.53 4.69 -17.46
N MET A 204 6.39 4.73 -16.45
CA MET A 204 7.66 5.47 -16.51
C MET A 204 8.65 4.81 -17.48
N PHE A 205 8.91 3.52 -17.30
CA PHE A 205 9.84 2.78 -18.18
C PHE A 205 9.27 2.63 -19.59
N GLY A 206 7.97 2.38 -19.70
CA GLY A 206 7.26 2.32 -20.97
C GLY A 206 7.29 3.64 -21.72
N GLY A 207 7.07 4.77 -21.04
CA GLY A 207 7.14 6.10 -21.64
C GLY A 207 8.54 6.48 -22.10
N GLY A 208 9.57 6.17 -21.30
CA GLY A 208 10.97 6.33 -21.72
C GLY A 208 11.29 5.48 -22.96
N GLY A 209 10.84 4.23 -22.98
CA GLY A 209 11.00 3.32 -24.13
C GLY A 209 10.31 3.82 -25.40
N LEU A 210 9.10 4.36 -25.27
CA LEU A 210 8.34 4.93 -26.39
C LEU A 210 9.01 6.20 -26.94
N ALA A 211 9.49 7.10 -26.06
CA ALA A 211 10.21 8.30 -26.46
C ALA A 211 11.53 7.96 -27.18
N PHE A 212 12.27 6.98 -26.67
CA PHE A 212 13.45 6.44 -27.33
C PHE A 212 13.09 5.87 -28.72
N PHE A 213 12.05 5.05 -28.80
CA PHE A 213 11.61 4.45 -30.06
C PHE A 213 11.18 5.51 -31.09
N ALA A 214 10.42 6.54 -30.67
CA ALA A 214 10.04 7.65 -31.53
C ALA A 214 11.27 8.42 -32.06
N THR A 215 12.26 8.66 -31.21
CA THR A 215 13.53 9.29 -31.59
C THR A 215 14.28 8.44 -32.62
N LEU A 216 14.31 7.12 -32.42
CA LEU A 216 14.93 6.16 -33.34
C LEU A 216 14.26 6.17 -34.71
N VAL A 217 12.92 6.22 -34.75
CA VAL A 217 12.13 6.35 -36.00
C VAL A 217 12.48 7.64 -36.72
N MET A 218 12.57 8.77 -36.00
CA MET A 218 12.95 10.06 -36.60
C MET A 218 14.37 10.04 -37.16
N LEU A 219 15.35 9.55 -36.39
CA LEU A 219 16.74 9.44 -36.82
C LEU A 219 16.88 8.58 -38.07
N ARG A 220 16.22 7.41 -38.10
CA ARG A 220 16.21 6.54 -39.27
C ARG A 220 15.62 7.24 -40.50
N ARG A 221 14.54 8.02 -40.33
CA ARG A 221 13.90 8.75 -41.44
C ARG A 221 14.80 9.86 -42.00
N VAL A 222 15.60 10.52 -41.16
CA VAL A 222 16.54 11.56 -41.58
C VAL A 222 17.80 10.96 -42.22
N LEU A 223 18.35 9.90 -41.63
CA LEU A 223 19.56 9.23 -42.13
C LEU A 223 19.29 8.39 -43.39
N GLY A 224 18.14 7.74 -43.48
CA GLY A 224 17.73 6.96 -44.65
C GLY A 224 17.25 7.80 -45.84
N ARG A 225 17.14 9.13 -45.70
CA ARG A 225 16.94 10.07 -46.82
C ARG A 225 18.27 10.50 -47.47
N ARG A 226 19.42 10.12 -46.90
CA ARG A 226 20.77 10.49 -47.37
C ARG A 226 21.52 9.34 -48.05
N SER A 227 20.88 8.20 -48.25
CA SER A 227 21.36 7.03 -49.01
C SER A 227 20.44 6.77 -50.18
#